data_AF-C5LL97-F1
#
_entry.id   AF-C5LL97-F1
#
_cell.length_a   1.000
_cell.length_b   1.000
_cell.length_c   1.000
_cell.angle_alpha   90.00
_cell.angle_beta   90.00
_cell.angle_gamma   90.00
#
_symmetry.space_group_name_H-M   'P 1'
#
loop_
_entity.id
_entity.type
_entity.pdbx_description
1 polymer ?
#
loop_
_entity_poly.entity_id
_entity_poly.type
_entity_poly.pdbx_seq_one_letter_code
_entity_poly.pdbx_strand_id
1 'polypeptide(L)'
;MRIYTCVGVTIWAIFVVEKNDTVCDRPLRTFLFVYFFGVVYAILKPIITRVLLCYNPSNDPERPLRVKIHDTLFTAFCFVWPIVGAVWLGSSNTCSDTAPTLFAVSTVIVVVLIVAWVMTLLGPPLLLGILMLIIRRGHIRVAKVRQRKVDKVISTLRIVPAGEASKVAGECSVCLT
;
A
#
# COMPACT_ATOMS: atom_id res chain seq x y z
N MET A 1 0.24 -3.63 7.99
CA MET A 1 1.16 -4.65 8.54
C MET A 1 2.37 -3.91 9.11
N ARG A 2 2.72 -4.10 10.38
CA ARG A 2 3.79 -3.34 11.03
C ARG A 2 5.14 -3.79 10.47
N ILE A 3 5.92 -2.88 9.89
CA ILE A 3 7.27 -3.12 9.31
C ILE A 3 8.15 -3.96 10.24
N TYR A 4 8.00 -3.79 11.56
CA TYR A 4 8.67 -4.54 12.61
C TYR A 4 8.57 -6.07 12.50
N THR A 5 7.42 -6.64 12.08
CA THR A 5 7.29 -8.10 11.93
C THR A 5 8.08 -8.62 10.74
N CYS A 6 8.19 -7.85 9.65
CA CYS A 6 8.98 -8.23 8.48
C CYS A 6 10.49 -8.10 8.75
N VAL A 7 10.90 -7.11 9.56
CA VAL A 7 12.30 -6.92 9.97
C VAL A 7 12.77 -8.02 10.91
N GLY A 8 11.96 -8.41 11.90
CA GLY A 8 12.32 -9.51 12.81
C GLY A 8 12.51 -10.84 12.08
N VAL A 9 11.60 -11.17 11.15
CA VAL A 9 11.65 -12.41 10.35
C VAL A 9 12.85 -12.42 9.40
N THR A 10 13.22 -11.27 8.81
CA THR A 10 14.38 -11.18 7.91
C THR A 10 15.72 -11.31 8.64
N ILE A 11 15.87 -10.66 9.80
CA ILE A 11 17.10 -10.76 10.61
C ILE A 11 17.29 -12.20 11.10
N TRP A 12 16.21 -12.83 11.60
CA TRP A 12 16.26 -14.24 12.00
C TRP A 12 16.63 -15.16 10.82
N ALA A 13 16.03 -14.93 9.65
CA ALA A 13 16.32 -15.71 8.45
C ALA A 13 17.80 -15.63 8.05
N ILE A 14 18.40 -14.44 8.04
CA ILE A 14 19.82 -14.25 7.69
C ILE A 14 20.73 -15.00 8.68
N PHE A 15 20.46 -14.86 9.97
CA PHE A 15 21.27 -15.50 11.00
C PHE A 15 21.23 -17.04 10.92
N VAL A 16 20.09 -17.60 10.50
CA VAL A 16 19.92 -19.05 10.31
C VAL A 16 20.59 -19.55 9.03
N VAL A 17 20.55 -18.75 7.96
CA VAL A 17 21.16 -19.06 6.66
C VAL A 17 22.69 -19.01 6.75
N GLU A 18 23.25 -17.98 7.36
CA GLU A 18 24.70 -17.78 7.46
C GLU A 18 25.37 -18.86 8.32
N LYS A 19 24.61 -19.48 9.24
CA LYS A 19 25.10 -20.59 10.05
C LYS A 19 25.10 -21.94 9.33
N ASN A 20 24.37 -22.08 8.22
CA ASN A 20 24.20 -23.34 7.49
C ASN A 20 24.52 -23.13 6.00
N ASP A 21 25.81 -23.18 5.65
CA ASP A 21 26.31 -23.12 4.26
C ASP A 21 26.13 -24.48 3.54
N THR A 22 24.90 -25.01 3.45
CA THR A 22 24.64 -26.19 2.62
C THR A 22 24.13 -25.79 1.23
N VAL A 23 24.70 -26.42 0.20
CA VAL A 23 24.41 -26.14 -1.20
C VAL A 23 23.02 -26.69 -1.55
N CYS A 24 22.16 -25.84 -2.11
CA CYS A 24 20.80 -26.18 -2.55
C CYS A 24 20.72 -26.02 -4.07
N ASP A 25 19.94 -26.88 -4.74
CA ASP A 25 19.77 -26.88 -6.20
C ASP A 25 19.09 -25.64 -6.78
N ARG A 26 18.39 -24.86 -5.93
CA ARG A 26 17.66 -23.66 -6.34
C ARG A 26 18.23 -22.41 -5.68
N PRO A 27 18.13 -21.24 -6.34
CA PRO A 27 18.60 -19.97 -5.79
C PRO A 27 17.67 -19.43 -4.69
N LEU A 28 17.31 -20.26 -3.70
CA LEU A 28 16.59 -19.85 -2.49
C LEU A 28 17.38 -18.78 -1.71
N ARG A 29 18.71 -18.86 -1.75
CA ARG A 29 19.58 -17.81 -1.19
C ARG A 29 19.35 -16.47 -1.89
N THR A 30 19.25 -16.46 -3.22
CA THR A 30 18.93 -15.26 -4.00
C THR A 30 17.52 -14.75 -3.69
N PHE A 31 16.54 -15.65 -3.51
CA PHE A 31 15.20 -15.27 -3.08
C PHE A 31 15.21 -14.47 -1.77
N LEU A 32 15.92 -14.99 -0.76
CA LEU A 32 16.06 -14.36 0.55
C LEU A 32 16.82 -13.03 0.48
N PHE A 33 17.89 -12.95 -0.31
CA PHE A 33 18.64 -11.70 -0.50
C PHE A 33 17.77 -10.60 -1.11
N VAL A 34 17.06 -10.91 -2.19
CA VAL A 34 16.21 -9.93 -2.86
C VAL A 34 15.04 -9.53 -1.96
N TYR A 35 14.48 -10.46 -1.18
CA TYR A 35 13.48 -10.14 -0.17
C TYR A 35 14.03 -9.18 0.89
N PHE A 36 15.24 -9.43 1.39
CA PHE A 36 15.93 -8.53 2.33
C PHE A 36 16.13 -7.13 1.75
N PHE A 37 16.66 -7.02 0.53
CA PHE A 37 16.78 -5.74 -0.16
C PHE A 37 15.43 -5.05 -0.35
N GLY A 38 14.36 -5.80 -0.63
CA GLY A 38 13.00 -5.27 -0.71
C GLY A 38 12.51 -4.69 0.62
N VAL A 39 12.79 -5.34 1.75
CA VAL A 39 12.46 -4.83 3.09
C VAL A 39 13.26 -3.58 3.43
N VAL A 40 14.58 -3.59 3.20
CA VAL A 40 15.44 -2.42 3.39
C VAL A 40 14.96 -1.26 2.51
N TYR A 41 14.65 -1.54 1.25
CA TYR A 41 14.09 -0.57 0.33
C TYR A 41 12.77 0.01 0.87
N ALA A 42 11.85 -0.82 1.38
CA ALA A 42 10.58 -0.36 1.93
C ALA A 42 10.78 0.58 3.14
N ILE A 43 11.79 0.33 3.98
CA ILE A 43 12.16 1.18 5.11
C ILE A 43 12.77 2.51 4.64
N LEU A 44 13.62 2.45 3.61
CA LEU A 44 14.28 3.62 3.03
C LEU A 44 13.38 4.41 2.07
N LYS A 45 12.29 3.83 1.57
CA LYS A 45 11.33 4.45 0.66
C LYS A 45 10.94 5.89 1.04
N PRO A 46 10.55 6.22 2.29
CA PRO A 46 10.26 7.61 2.66
C PRO A 46 11.46 8.55 2.50
N ILE A 47 12.69 8.06 2.76
CA ILE A 47 13.92 8.82 2.59
C ILE A 47 14.24 8.98 1.10
N ILE A 48 14.18 7.89 0.33
CA ILE A 48 14.40 7.88 -1.14
C ILE A 48 13.40 8.82 -1.82
N THR A 49 12.13 8.77 -1.43
CA THR A 49 11.11 9.64 -2.04
C THR A 49 11.38 11.12 -1.75
N ARG A 50 11.89 11.44 -0.55
CA ARG A 50 12.24 12.82 -0.17
C ARG A 50 13.53 13.30 -0.82
N VAL A 51 14.57 12.47 -0.86
CA VAL A 51 15.94 12.85 -1.28
C VAL A 51 16.14 12.68 -2.78
N LEU A 52 15.72 11.56 -3.35
CA LEU A 52 15.93 11.21 -4.77
C LEU A 52 14.82 11.73 -5.68
N LEU A 53 13.57 11.77 -5.20
CA LEU A 53 12.43 12.29 -5.96
C LEU A 53 12.03 13.72 -5.58
N CYS A 54 12.74 14.36 -4.65
CA CYS A 54 12.45 15.71 -4.13
C CYS A 54 10.98 15.94 -3.79
N TYR A 55 10.26 14.90 -3.37
CA TYR A 55 8.84 14.97 -3.10
C TYR A 55 8.60 14.95 -1.59
N ASN A 56 8.04 16.03 -1.06
CA ASN A 56 7.64 16.11 0.33
C ASN A 56 6.11 15.99 0.43
N PRO A 57 5.57 14.87 0.96
CA PRO A 57 4.12 14.68 1.07
C PRO A 57 3.44 15.71 1.98
N SER A 58 4.21 16.46 2.78
CA SER A 58 3.71 17.55 3.62
C SER A 58 3.57 18.89 2.89
N ASN A 59 4.33 19.12 1.82
CA ASN A 59 4.36 20.41 1.12
C ASN A 59 3.67 20.37 -0.26
N ASP A 60 3.67 19.21 -0.93
CA ASP A 60 3.14 19.07 -2.29
C ASP A 60 1.80 18.33 -2.29
N PRO A 61 0.68 19.01 -2.62
CA PRO A 61 -0.64 18.39 -2.63
C PRO A 61 -0.80 17.37 -3.76
N GLU A 62 0.01 17.48 -4.83
CA GLU A 62 -0.11 16.63 -5.99
C GLU A 62 1.08 15.68 -6.15
N ARG A 63 0.79 14.38 -6.24
CA ARG A 63 1.82 13.33 -6.30
C ARG A 63 2.37 13.25 -7.73
N PRO A 64 3.65 13.56 -7.98
CA PRO A 64 4.20 13.58 -9.34
C PRO A 64 4.16 12.18 -9.97
N LEU A 65 3.98 12.13 -11.30
CA LEU A 65 3.90 10.88 -12.06
C LEU A 65 5.07 9.94 -11.80
N ARG A 66 6.27 10.49 -11.59
CA ARG A 66 7.50 9.73 -11.28
C ARG A 66 7.35 8.92 -9.99
N VAL A 67 6.79 9.52 -8.95
CA VAL A 67 6.51 8.84 -7.67
C VAL A 67 5.41 7.80 -7.85
N LYS A 68 4.36 8.09 -8.64
CA LYS A 68 3.29 7.12 -8.93
C LYS A 68 3.82 5.89 -9.67
N ILE A 69 4.58 6.07 -10.76
CA ILE A 69 5.16 4.97 -11.54
C ILE A 69 6.09 4.14 -10.67
N HIS A 70 6.97 4.79 -9.92
CA HIS A 70 7.88 4.11 -9.01
C HIS A 70 7.12 3.28 -7.96
N ASP A 71 6.08 3.85 -7.35
CA ASP A 71 5.24 3.16 -6.35
C ASP A 71 4.51 1.97 -6.96
N THR A 72 3.99 2.11 -8.18
CA THR A 72 3.34 1.02 -8.93
C THR A 72 4.32 -0.09 -9.27
N LEU A 73 5.53 0.24 -9.74
CA LEU A 73 6.55 -0.75 -10.08
C LEU A 73 7.00 -1.55 -8.85
N PHE A 74 7.24 -0.85 -7.74
CA PHE A 74 7.60 -1.51 -6.49
C PHE A 74 6.46 -2.39 -5.97
N THR A 75 5.23 -1.91 -6.07
CA THR A 75 4.04 -2.71 -5.71
C THR A 75 3.96 -3.96 -6.58
N ALA A 76 4.06 -3.82 -7.90
CA ALA A 76 4.06 -4.95 -8.84
C ALA A 76 5.19 -5.95 -8.52
N PHE A 77 6.37 -5.46 -8.17
CA PHE A 77 7.48 -6.31 -7.73
C PHE A 77 7.14 -7.08 -6.44
N CYS A 78 6.56 -6.42 -5.44
CA CYS A 78 6.05 -7.09 -4.25
C CYS A 78 4.96 -8.12 -4.54
N PHE A 79 4.23 -7.96 -5.66
CA PHE A 79 3.28 -8.94 -6.15
C PHE A 79 3.97 -10.14 -6.86
N VAL A 80 4.90 -9.90 -7.76
CA VAL A 80 5.51 -10.99 -8.53
C VAL A 80 6.45 -11.84 -7.66
N TRP A 81 7.17 -11.25 -6.71
CA TRP A 81 8.23 -11.92 -5.98
C TRP A 81 7.78 -13.14 -5.14
N PRO A 82 6.70 -13.08 -4.35
CA PRO A 82 6.20 -14.23 -3.59
C PRO A 82 5.75 -15.39 -4.48
N ILE A 83 5.25 -15.13 -5.69
CA ILE A 83 4.88 -16.16 -6.67
C ILE A 83 6.14 -16.89 -7.13
N VAL A 84 7.20 -16.16 -7.45
CA VAL A 84 8.50 -16.74 -7.81
C VAL A 84 9.03 -17.61 -6.67
N GLY A 85 8.95 -17.13 -5.43
CA GLY A 85 9.34 -17.91 -4.24
C GLY A 85 8.53 -19.19 -4.07
N ALA A 86 7.21 -19.13 -4.28
CA ALA A 86 6.32 -20.29 -4.20
C ALA A 86 6.62 -21.32 -5.30
N VAL A 87 6.86 -20.88 -6.54
CA VAL A 87 7.25 -21.75 -7.66
C VAL A 87 8.59 -22.41 -7.39
N TRP A 88 9.58 -21.65 -6.89
CA TRP A 88 10.89 -22.19 -6.57
C TRP A 88 10.83 -23.24 -5.45
N LEU A 89 10.04 -22.97 -4.39
CA LEU A 89 9.78 -23.94 -3.32
C LEU A 89 9.06 -25.19 -3.82
N GLY A 90 8.01 -25.04 -4.62
CA GLY A 90 7.25 -26.17 -5.16
C GLY A 90 8.05 -27.01 -6.17
N SER A 91 9.06 -26.42 -6.80
CA SER A 91 9.94 -27.11 -7.76
C SER A 91 11.19 -27.74 -7.15
N SER A 92 11.43 -27.57 -5.84
CA SER A 92 12.62 -28.09 -5.16
C SER A 92 12.29 -29.41 -4.46
N ASN A 93 12.74 -30.54 -5.03
CA ASN A 93 12.52 -31.87 -4.45
C ASN A 93 13.66 -32.32 -3.51
N THR A 94 14.84 -31.74 -3.64
CA THR A 94 16.09 -32.15 -2.96
C THR A 94 16.51 -31.19 -1.85
N CYS A 95 15.97 -29.97 -1.84
CA CYS A 95 16.32 -28.93 -0.87
C CYS A 95 15.76 -29.18 0.54
N SER A 96 14.69 -29.98 0.68
CA SER A 96 14.17 -30.37 2.00
C SER A 96 15.18 -31.20 2.79
N ASP A 97 15.97 -32.02 2.09
CA ASP A 97 16.84 -33.02 2.70
C ASP A 97 18.27 -32.50 2.87
N THR A 98 18.74 -31.65 1.95
CA THR A 98 20.09 -31.06 1.96
C THR A 98 20.19 -29.77 2.77
N ALA A 99 19.12 -28.98 2.84
CA ALA A 99 19.10 -27.69 3.53
C ALA A 99 17.74 -27.45 4.23
N PRO A 100 17.37 -28.29 5.23
CA PRO A 100 16.04 -28.25 5.85
C PRO A 100 15.73 -26.91 6.52
N THR A 101 16.74 -26.26 7.09
CA THR A 101 16.60 -24.94 7.73
C THR A 101 16.32 -23.84 6.70
N LEU A 102 17.03 -23.85 5.57
CA LEU A 102 16.83 -22.91 4.49
C LEU A 102 15.42 -23.05 3.90
N PHE A 103 15.00 -24.29 3.64
CA PHE A 103 13.67 -24.61 3.12
C PHE A 103 12.56 -24.17 4.06
N ALA A 104 12.69 -24.46 5.37
CA ALA A 104 11.73 -24.05 6.38
C ALA A 104 11.59 -22.52 6.48
N VAL A 105 12.71 -21.80 6.51
CA VAL A 105 12.73 -20.32 6.57
C VAL A 105 12.06 -19.72 5.34
N SER A 106 12.41 -20.18 4.14
CA SER A 106 11.78 -19.70 2.90
C SER A 106 10.29 -20.01 2.85
N THR A 107 9.87 -21.18 3.33
CA THR A 107 8.46 -21.58 3.39
C THR A 107 7.68 -20.67 4.31
N VAL A 108 8.20 -20.39 5.52
CA VAL A 108 7.58 -19.46 6.47
C VAL A 108 7.44 -18.07 5.84
N ILE A 109 8.48 -17.56 5.19
CA ILE A 109 8.44 -16.24 4.53
C ILE A 109 7.37 -16.20 3.44
N VAL A 110 7.32 -17.20 2.56
CA VAL A 110 6.32 -17.26 1.48
C VAL A 110 4.90 -17.35 2.04
N VAL A 111 4.68 -18.20 3.05
CA VAL A 111 3.37 -18.33 3.71
C VAL A 111 2.95 -17.01 4.35
N VAL A 112 3.84 -16.36 5.11
CA VAL A 112 3.56 -15.06 5.75
C VAL A 112 3.22 -14.00 4.70
N LEU A 113 3.93 -13.97 3.57
CA LEU A 113 3.67 -13.03 2.48
C LEU A 113 2.32 -13.28 1.81
N ILE A 114 1.96 -14.54 1.54
CA ILE A 114 0.66 -14.90 0.98
C ILE A 114 -0.47 -14.53 1.95
N VAL A 115 -0.33 -14.86 3.24
CA VAL A 115 -1.32 -14.49 4.25
C VAL A 115 -1.47 -12.97 4.34
N ALA A 116 -0.35 -12.23 4.35
CA ALA A 116 -0.35 -10.77 4.36
C ALA A 116 -1.12 -10.18 3.17
N TRP A 117 -0.90 -10.74 1.99
CA TRP A 117 -1.62 -10.35 0.78
C TRP A 117 -3.10 -10.64 0.86
N VAL A 118 -3.48 -11.87 1.27
CA VAL A 118 -4.90 -12.24 1.44
C VAL A 118 -5.55 -11.27 2.41
N MET A 119 -4.92 -10.98 3.54
CA MET A 119 -5.44 -10.00 4.51
C MET A 119 -5.55 -8.58 3.94
N THR A 120 -4.62 -8.17 3.06
CA THR A 120 -4.63 -6.85 2.43
C THR A 120 -5.68 -6.75 1.32
N LEU A 121 -5.93 -7.83 0.58
CA LEU A 121 -6.92 -7.88 -0.50
C LEU A 121 -8.34 -8.10 0.03
N LEU A 122 -8.54 -9.01 0.98
CA LEU A 122 -9.84 -9.30 1.58
C LEU A 122 -10.21 -8.31 2.69
N GLY A 123 -9.26 -7.80 3.47
CA GLY A 123 -9.54 -6.99 4.65
C GLY A 123 -10.39 -5.74 4.36
N PRO A 124 -9.94 -4.83 3.48
CA PRO A 124 -10.70 -3.63 3.14
C PRO A 124 -12.10 -3.88 2.59
N PRO A 125 -12.33 -4.76 1.59
CA PRO A 125 -13.67 -5.02 1.08
C PRO A 125 -14.57 -5.72 2.10
N LEU A 126 -14.04 -6.62 2.93
CA LEU A 126 -14.83 -7.27 3.99
C LEU A 126 -15.28 -6.25 5.03
N LEU A 127 -14.37 -5.36 5.44
CA LEU A 127 -14.65 -4.30 6.40
C LEU A 127 -15.64 -3.27 5.84
N LEU A 128 -15.49 -2.88 4.56
CA LEU A 128 -16.46 -2.05 3.86
C LEU A 128 -17.84 -2.71 3.73
N GLY A 129 -17.87 -4.01 3.44
CA GLY A 129 -19.10 -4.80 3.37
C GLY A 129 -19.84 -4.83 4.70
N ILE A 130 -19.12 -5.10 5.80
CA ILE A 130 -19.66 -5.06 7.16
C ILE A 130 -20.17 -3.66 7.49
N LEU A 131 -19.41 -2.61 7.18
CA LEU A 131 -19.82 -1.23 7.42
C LEU A 131 -21.11 -0.88 6.65
N MET A 132 -21.21 -1.29 5.39
CA MET A 132 -22.40 -1.10 4.56
C MET A 132 -23.62 -1.86 5.12
N LEU A 133 -23.42 -3.07 5.67
CA LEU A 133 -24.49 -3.83 6.33
C LEU A 133 -24.96 -3.14 7.63
N ILE A 134 -24.03 -2.60 8.42
CA ILE A 134 -24.35 -1.85 9.65
C ILE A 134 -25.09 -0.54 9.32
N ILE A 135 -24.68 0.17 8.26
CA ILE A 135 -25.37 1.37 7.76
C ILE A 135 -26.79 1.01 7.30
N ARG A 136 -26.96 -0.07 6.51
CA ARG A 136 -28.27 -0.54 6.04
C ARG A 136 -29.20 -0.96 7.17
N ARG A 137 -28.66 -1.51 8.27
CA ARG A 137 -29.41 -1.85 9.48
C ARG A 137 -29.66 -0.65 10.41
N GLY A 138 -29.27 0.56 10.02
CA GLY A 138 -29.58 1.80 10.75
C GLY A 138 -28.82 1.98 12.07
N HIS A 139 -27.79 1.18 12.33
CA HIS A 139 -27.01 1.23 13.57
C HIS A 139 -26.02 2.41 13.63
N ILE A 140 -25.68 3.00 12.49
CA ILE A 140 -24.81 4.19 12.42
C ILE A 140 -25.68 5.37 11.96
N ARG A 141 -26.05 6.25 12.89
CA ARG A 141 -26.51 7.60 12.55
C ARG A 141 -25.32 8.34 11.98
N VAL A 142 -25.27 8.53 10.66
CA VAL A 142 -24.30 9.43 10.03
C VAL A 142 -24.52 10.80 10.68
N ALA A 143 -23.60 11.21 11.55
CA ALA A 143 -23.69 12.51 12.21
C ALA A 143 -23.77 13.57 11.10
N LYS A 144 -24.87 14.34 11.07
CA LYS A 144 -25.19 15.41 10.11
C LYS A 144 -24.20 16.59 10.15
N VAL A 145 -22.91 16.34 10.36
CA VAL A 145 -21.87 17.36 10.41
C VAL A 145 -21.67 17.99 9.03
N ARG A 146 -21.83 17.21 7.94
CA ARG A 146 -21.72 17.74 6.56
C ARG A 146 -22.93 18.59 6.14
N GLN A 147 -24.15 18.27 6.61
CA GLN A 147 -25.35 19.07 6.30
C GLN A 147 -25.32 20.44 6.99
N ARG A 148 -24.88 20.51 8.25
CA ARG A 148 -24.88 21.76 9.01
C ARG A 148 -23.96 22.84 8.41
N LYS A 149 -22.88 22.43 7.71
CA LYS A 149 -21.97 23.35 7.01
C LYS A 149 -22.54 23.84 5.67
N VAL A 150 -23.31 23.00 4.98
CA VAL A 150 -23.98 23.37 3.72
C VAL A 150 -25.18 24.28 3.98
N ASP A 151 -26.00 23.99 4.99
CA ASP A 151 -27.16 24.82 5.35
C ASP A 151 -26.74 26.23 5.79
N LYS A 152 -25.62 26.35 6.51
CA LYS A 152 -25.08 27.66 6.92
C LYS A 152 -24.58 28.49 5.74
N VAL A 153 -24.04 27.85 4.71
CA VAL A 153 -23.58 28.50 3.47
C VAL A 153 -24.78 28.89 2.59
N ILE A 154 -25.81 28.05 2.52
CA ILE A 154 -27.07 28.37 1.82
C ILE A 154 -27.79 29.55 2.48
N SER A 155 -27.80 29.63 3.82
CA SER A 155 -28.40 30.75 4.53
C SER A 155 -27.61 32.07 4.40
N THR A 156 -26.37 32.04 3.90
CA THR A 156 -25.59 33.26 3.61
C THR A 156 -25.69 33.69 2.15
N LEU A 157 -26.27 32.88 1.27
CA LEU A 157 -26.50 33.25 -0.13
C LEU A 157 -27.75 34.14 -0.20
N ARG A 158 -27.53 35.42 -0.51
CA ARG A 158 -28.59 36.39 -0.80
C ARG A 158 -29.33 35.90 -2.04
N ILE A 159 -30.57 35.46 -1.88
CA ILE A 159 -31.43 35.07 -3.00
C ILE A 159 -31.77 36.34 -3.77
N VAL A 160 -31.11 36.56 -4.91
CA VAL A 160 -31.47 37.62 -5.85
C VAL A 160 -32.73 37.16 -6.58
N PRO A 161 -33.86 37.89 -6.50
CA PRO A 161 -35.07 37.52 -7.23
C PRO A 161 -34.80 37.60 -8.74
N ALA A 162 -35.32 36.63 -9.48
CA ALA A 162 -35.09 36.42 -10.92
C ALA A 162 -35.50 37.61 -11.83
N GLY A 163 -36.11 38.66 -11.28
CA GLY A 163 -36.47 39.90 -11.99
C GLY A 163 -35.34 40.92 -12.12
N GLU A 164 -34.23 40.80 -11.37
CA GLU A 164 -33.09 41.74 -11.45
C GLU A 164 -31.82 41.14 -12.07
N ALA A 165 -31.80 39.82 -12.33
CA ALA A 165 -30.66 39.15 -12.99
C ALA A 165 -30.41 39.64 -14.43
N SER A 166 -31.39 40.32 -15.05
CA SER A 166 -31.26 40.86 -16.41
C SER A 166 -30.51 42.20 -16.50
N LYS A 167 -30.14 42.85 -15.38
CA LYS A 167 -29.37 44.13 -15.41
C LYS A 167 -27.92 44.01 -14.94
N VAL A 168 -27.49 42.83 -14.49
CA VAL A 168 -26.09 42.56 -14.05
C VAL A 168 -25.35 41.64 -15.04
N ALA A 169 -25.98 41.26 -16.14
CA ALA A 169 -25.36 40.50 -17.25
C ALA A 169 -24.48 41.38 -18.16
N GLY A 170 -23.91 42.47 -17.62
CA GLY A 170 -23.10 43.44 -18.36
C GLY A 170 -21.60 43.38 -18.07
N GLU A 171 -21.15 42.65 -17.05
CA GLU A 171 -19.72 42.57 -16.72
C GLU A 171 -19.26 41.11 -16.65
N CYS A 172 -18.80 40.62 -17.81
CA CYS A 172 -17.99 39.43 -17.92
C CYS A 172 -16.66 39.64 -17.18
N SER A 173 -16.49 39.07 -15.99
CA SER A 173 -15.18 38.91 -15.34
C SER A 173 -14.43 37.67 -15.88
N VAL A 174 -14.42 37.52 -17.20
CA VAL A 174 -13.54 36.60 -17.93
C VAL A 174 -12.71 37.42 -18.89
N CYS A 175 -11.74 38.14 -18.33
CA CYS A 175 -10.51 38.50 -19.02
C CYS A 175 -9.37 38.31 -18.02
N LEU A 176 -8.48 37.39 -18.35
CA LEU A 176 -7.16 37.24 -17.75
C LEU A 176 -6.37 38.54 -17.84
N THR A 177 -5.77 38.99 -16.74
CA THR A 177 -4.36 39.38 -16.59
C THR A 177 -4.04 39.53 -15.12
#